data_AF-I6YL10-F1
#
_entry.id   AF-I6YL10-F1
#
_cell.length_a   1.000
_cell.length_b   1.000
_cell.length_c   1.000
_cell.angle_alpha   90.00
_cell.angle_beta   90.00
_cell.angle_gamma   90.00
#
_symmetry.space_group_name_H-M   'P 1'
#
loop_
_entity.id
_entity.type
_entity.pdbx_description
1 polymer ?
#
loop_
_entity_poly.entity_id
_entity_poly.type
_entity_poly.pdbx_seq_one_letter_code
_entity_poly.pdbx_strand_id
1 'polypeptide(L)'
;MPITWKSGTVLFSAIVGSIVGAKKLIYGSGNSITSPNSEKVTLARSDSSVEHAEPTEENKESFREAQKFLATEPYSSATYADLPESTYSNNNLISEEERQKRIAQAEKIHKVLNDYTFKLVHPCSFGTGWILDYELPKEGEKYPTTWYFGTAAHVVDKWRFVENPYGQILPVSEEATKSLRALKHKRQFNWSGVGLLSMKGCSANIRQGYFDIAIIRQDSDFNYKSDLGLLHNKKIKEPKLFYAPINFLNEDSSLDVEAEQQRDFAIIEIEFTDEEIARKVTNNFATKYPVESKEALNFFAPSLTEKYTEEALNKSEEDFYHLGYPGGAGDKWKYTTTFNPNTGRGLRLSDDERYLVSDKDKKRIRGLANSYRVFDMSWEKGKKRIQVGNHYVMKSDSWGYRLRGGASGSMIVDKDGNVLGLLEGSGQLGDLQSFWTPLRQSKIEGRERGDLRSPKYDFILGAEGQKNSYKEQVEKYNKNTWLRKRGWAHKT
;
A
#
# COMPACT_ATOMS: atom_id res chain seq x y z
N MET A 1 -2.56 -16.63 65.06
CA MET A 1 -3.78 -16.13 65.71
C MET A 1 -4.51 -15.21 64.73
N PRO A 2 -5.70 -15.63 64.24
CA PRO A 2 -6.54 -14.86 63.32
C PRO A 2 -7.81 -14.33 64.03
N ILE A 3 -8.35 -13.21 63.55
CA ILE A 3 -9.72 -12.70 63.81
C ILE A 3 -10.15 -12.01 62.49
N THR A 4 -10.84 -12.66 61.53
CA THR A 4 -12.30 -12.86 61.33
C THR A 4 -13.20 -11.63 61.49
N TRP A 5 -14.14 -11.47 60.54
CA TRP A 5 -15.55 -10.99 60.56
C TRP A 5 -15.91 -10.65 59.09
N LYS A 6 -16.49 -11.55 58.28
CA LYS A 6 -17.89 -12.01 58.11
C LYS A 6 -18.90 -10.99 57.54
N SER A 7 -19.54 -11.44 56.44
CA SER A 7 -20.88 -11.14 55.86
C SER A 7 -21.13 -9.71 55.35
N GLY A 8 -21.65 -9.45 54.14
CA GLY A 8 -22.39 -10.25 53.16
C GLY A 8 -23.72 -9.55 52.86
N THR A 9 -24.06 -9.30 51.59
CA THR A 9 -25.45 -9.29 51.05
C THR A 9 -25.38 -9.31 49.52
N VAL A 10 -26.04 -10.31 48.95
CA VAL A 10 -26.34 -10.52 47.54
C VAL A 10 -27.67 -9.84 47.24
N LEU A 11 -27.79 -9.14 46.10
CA LEU A 11 -29.09 -8.72 45.57
C LEU A 11 -29.28 -9.30 44.18
N PHE A 12 -30.10 -10.36 44.15
CA PHE A 12 -30.81 -10.85 42.98
C PHE A 12 -31.91 -9.85 42.61
N SER A 13 -32.04 -9.54 41.32
CA SER A 13 -33.29 -9.03 40.77
C SER A 13 -33.62 -9.82 39.51
N ALA A 14 -34.65 -10.66 39.62
CA ALA A 14 -35.30 -11.34 38.52
C ALA A 14 -36.82 -11.22 38.66
N ILE A 15 -37.50 -11.38 37.52
CA ILE A 15 -38.95 -11.61 37.30
C ILE A 15 -39.76 -10.29 37.36
N VAL A 16 -40.58 -9.88 36.38
CA VAL A 16 -41.75 -10.48 35.68
C VAL A 16 -41.85 -9.74 34.31
N GLY A 17 -42.15 -10.29 33.13
CA GLY A 17 -43.12 -11.31 32.73
C GLY A 17 -44.26 -10.63 31.94
N SER A 18 -44.40 -10.93 30.65
CA SER A 18 -45.65 -10.80 29.89
C SER A 18 -45.60 -11.67 28.63
N ILE A 19 -46.37 -12.76 28.67
CA ILE A 19 -46.80 -13.60 27.55
C ILE A 19 -48.25 -13.21 27.24
N VAL A 20 -48.66 -13.37 25.97
CA VAL A 20 -49.99 -13.69 25.39
C VAL A 20 -50.16 -12.83 24.12
N GLY A 21 -50.42 -13.36 22.92
CA GLY A 21 -50.80 -14.72 22.58
C GLY A 21 -50.79 -14.98 21.06
N ALA A 22 -50.77 -16.27 20.75
CA ALA A 22 -50.99 -16.81 19.42
C ALA A 22 -52.47 -16.73 19.03
N LYS A 23 -52.76 -16.46 17.76
CA LYS A 23 -53.98 -16.94 17.10
C LYS A 23 -53.66 -17.48 15.71
N LYS A 24 -53.78 -18.80 15.64
CA LYS A 24 -53.87 -19.66 14.46
C LYS A 24 -55.29 -19.52 13.89
N LEU A 25 -55.44 -19.40 12.57
CA LEU A 25 -56.70 -19.67 11.88
C LEU A 25 -56.40 -20.47 10.60
N ILE A 26 -56.90 -21.70 10.61
CA ILE A 26 -57.03 -22.63 9.48
C ILE A 26 -58.54 -22.79 9.28
N TYR A 27 -59.02 -22.68 8.04
CA TYR A 27 -60.11 -23.40 7.37
C TYR A 27 -59.98 -22.99 5.89
N GLY A 28 -59.80 -23.85 4.90
CA GLY A 28 -60.53 -25.07 4.55
C GLY A 28 -61.42 -24.73 3.34
N SER A 29 -61.05 -25.10 2.11
CA SER A 29 -61.51 -26.30 1.37
C SER A 29 -62.26 -25.88 0.09
N GLY A 30 -62.08 -26.60 -1.03
CA GLY A 30 -63.04 -26.57 -2.15
C GLY A 30 -62.45 -26.73 -3.55
N ASN A 31 -62.42 -27.98 -4.03
CA ASN A 31 -62.12 -28.44 -5.39
C ASN A 31 -62.85 -27.71 -6.53
N SER A 32 -62.26 -27.68 -7.74
CA SER A 32 -62.89 -28.27 -8.93
C SER A 32 -61.92 -28.40 -10.11
N ILE A 33 -61.89 -29.61 -10.65
CA ILE A 33 -61.32 -30.03 -11.93
C ILE A 33 -62.19 -29.48 -13.07
N THR A 34 -61.57 -28.95 -14.13
CA THR A 34 -61.96 -29.18 -15.55
C THR A 34 -60.89 -28.64 -16.51
N SER A 35 -60.29 -29.55 -17.27
CA SER A 35 -59.84 -29.34 -18.67
C SER A 35 -61.07 -29.66 -19.55
N PRO A 36 -61.29 -29.14 -20.79
CA PRO A 36 -60.29 -29.06 -21.86
C PRO A 36 -60.38 -27.84 -22.80
N ASN A 37 -59.27 -27.52 -23.48
CA ASN A 37 -59.20 -27.64 -24.95
C ASN A 37 -57.88 -27.09 -25.48
N SER A 38 -57.31 -27.90 -26.36
CA SER A 38 -56.21 -27.61 -27.27
C SER A 38 -56.61 -26.52 -28.25
N GLU A 39 -55.82 -25.44 -28.34
CA GLU A 39 -55.68 -24.69 -29.59
C GLU A 39 -54.37 -23.90 -29.64
N LYS A 40 -53.60 -24.18 -30.71
CA LYS A 40 -52.59 -23.35 -31.38
C LYS A 40 -51.50 -22.69 -30.51
N VAL A 41 -50.36 -23.38 -30.44
CA VAL A 41 -49.05 -22.81 -30.10
C VAL A 41 -48.63 -21.85 -31.22
N THR A 42 -48.78 -20.55 -30.97
CA THR A 42 -48.08 -19.50 -31.69
C THR A 42 -46.81 -19.18 -30.90
N LEU A 43 -45.65 -19.26 -31.54
CA LEU A 43 -44.34 -18.88 -30.99
C LEU A 43 -44.35 -17.41 -30.55
N ALA A 44 -44.56 -17.17 -29.26
CA ALA A 44 -44.34 -15.88 -28.64
C ALA A 44 -42.86 -15.76 -28.24
N ARG A 45 -42.20 -14.80 -28.88
CA ARG A 45 -40.87 -14.30 -28.59
C ARG A 45 -40.86 -13.79 -27.14
N SER A 46 -40.12 -14.45 -26.25
CA SER A 46 -39.90 -13.96 -24.89
C SER A 46 -38.90 -12.80 -24.97
N ASP A 47 -39.41 -11.57 -25.06
CA ASP A 47 -38.63 -10.39 -24.72
C ASP A 47 -38.38 -10.43 -23.21
N SER A 48 -37.25 -11.02 -22.81
CA SER A 48 -36.66 -10.76 -21.51
C SER A 48 -36.09 -9.35 -21.54
N SER A 49 -36.93 -8.35 -21.26
CA SER A 49 -36.46 -7.04 -20.82
C SER A 49 -35.74 -7.26 -19.49
N VAL A 50 -34.44 -7.47 -19.59
CA VAL A 50 -33.54 -7.34 -18.45
C VAL A 50 -33.62 -5.87 -18.04
N GLU A 51 -34.35 -5.59 -16.97
CA GLU A 51 -34.23 -4.32 -16.26
C GLU A 51 -32.75 -4.16 -15.87
N HIS A 52 -32.03 -3.37 -16.66
CA HIS A 52 -30.76 -2.85 -16.27
C HIS A 52 -31.01 -1.88 -15.12
N ALA A 53 -30.88 -2.38 -13.89
CA ALA A 53 -30.80 -1.54 -12.71
C ALA A 53 -29.77 -0.45 -13.01
N GLU A 54 -30.23 0.80 -13.07
CA GLU A 54 -29.35 1.92 -13.36
C GLU A 54 -28.23 1.96 -12.31
N PRO A 55 -26.99 2.28 -12.72
CA PRO A 55 -25.93 2.50 -11.76
C PRO A 55 -26.38 3.58 -10.78
N THR A 56 -26.25 3.33 -9.48
CA THR A 56 -26.39 4.37 -8.46
C THR A 56 -25.50 5.58 -8.83
N GLU A 57 -25.92 6.80 -8.50
CA GLU A 57 -25.11 8.02 -8.72
C GLU A 57 -23.68 7.86 -8.16
N GLU A 58 -23.57 7.13 -7.06
CA GLU A 58 -22.32 6.76 -6.42
C GLU A 58 -21.38 5.88 -7.30
N ASN A 59 -21.95 4.95 -8.08
CA ASN A 59 -21.19 4.18 -9.07
C ASN A 59 -20.79 5.04 -10.29
N LYS A 60 -21.52 6.13 -10.57
CA LYS A 60 -21.17 7.08 -11.62
C LYS A 60 -19.99 7.96 -11.21
N GLU A 61 -19.87 8.32 -9.93
CA GLU A 61 -18.76 9.15 -9.42
C GLU A 61 -17.42 8.39 -9.39
N SER A 62 -17.39 7.17 -8.86
CA SER A 62 -16.19 6.31 -8.93
C SER A 62 -15.76 6.03 -10.37
N PHE A 63 -16.72 5.91 -11.29
CA PHE A 63 -16.45 5.76 -12.72
C PHE A 63 -15.86 7.04 -13.34
N ARG A 64 -16.34 8.23 -12.93
CA ARG A 64 -15.79 9.52 -13.36
C ARG A 64 -14.36 9.75 -12.84
N GLU A 65 -14.04 9.34 -11.61
CA GLU A 65 -12.67 9.39 -11.09
C GLU A 65 -11.74 8.43 -11.83
N ALA A 66 -12.18 7.20 -12.12
CA ALA A 66 -11.42 6.26 -12.93
C ALA A 66 -11.19 6.77 -14.36
N GLN A 67 -12.20 7.43 -14.96
CA GLN A 67 -12.04 8.11 -16.25
C GLN A 67 -11.07 9.27 -16.17
N LYS A 68 -11.09 10.09 -15.11
CA LYS A 68 -10.09 11.15 -14.91
C LYS A 68 -8.69 10.53 -14.83
N PHE A 69 -8.48 9.52 -14.00
CA PHE A 69 -7.18 8.86 -13.87
C PHE A 69 -6.66 8.27 -15.20
N LEU A 70 -7.54 7.63 -15.97
CA LEU A 70 -7.18 7.04 -17.28
C LEU A 70 -7.08 8.07 -18.41
N ALA A 71 -7.72 9.24 -18.28
CA ALA A 71 -7.70 10.32 -19.28
C ALA A 71 -6.65 11.41 -19.00
N THR A 72 -6.19 11.56 -17.74
CA THR A 72 -5.19 12.59 -17.36
C THR A 72 -3.75 12.21 -17.66
N GLU A 73 -3.48 10.97 -18.08
CA GLU A 73 -2.20 10.61 -18.66
C GLU A 73 -2.39 10.34 -20.16
N PRO A 74 -2.49 11.37 -21.03
CA PRO A 74 -2.01 11.14 -22.37
C PRO A 74 -0.57 10.63 -22.19
N TYR A 75 -0.27 9.46 -22.77
CA TYR A 75 1.09 9.06 -23.11
C TYR A 75 1.64 10.10 -24.11
N SER A 76 1.77 11.35 -23.67
CA SER A 76 2.56 12.35 -24.35
C SER A 76 3.98 11.91 -24.09
N SER A 77 4.57 11.30 -25.11
CA SER A 77 5.98 10.97 -25.24
C SER A 77 6.87 12.21 -25.26
N ALA A 78 6.51 13.29 -24.56
CA ALA A 78 7.43 14.36 -24.25
C ALA A 78 8.48 13.78 -23.30
N THR A 79 9.47 13.12 -23.90
CA THR A 79 10.81 13.01 -23.36
C THR A 79 11.22 14.42 -22.97
N TYR A 80 11.11 14.75 -21.69
CA TYR A 80 11.60 16.01 -21.11
C TYR A 80 13.13 16.13 -21.18
N ALA A 81 13.79 15.28 -21.99
CA ALA A 81 15.16 15.43 -22.43
C ALA A 81 15.40 16.74 -23.20
N ASP A 82 14.36 17.43 -23.67
CA ASP A 82 14.48 18.65 -24.48
C ASP A 82 14.13 19.98 -23.76
N LEU A 83 13.99 19.99 -22.43
CA LEU A 83 14.01 21.29 -21.73
C LEU A 83 15.44 21.82 -21.73
N PRO A 84 15.68 23.07 -22.18
CA PRO A 84 17.04 23.60 -22.33
C PRO A 84 17.76 23.55 -20.98
N GLU A 85 18.89 22.85 -20.97
CA GLU A 85 19.84 22.67 -19.87
C GLU A 85 20.42 24.00 -19.31
N SER A 86 20.01 25.15 -19.84
CA SER A 86 20.64 26.45 -19.63
C SER A 86 20.20 27.22 -18.37
N THR A 87 19.52 26.57 -17.42
CA THR A 87 19.10 27.22 -16.16
C THR A 87 19.65 26.56 -14.89
N TYR A 88 20.70 25.73 -15.00
CA TYR A 88 21.43 25.28 -13.80
C TYR A 88 22.35 26.39 -13.27
N SER A 89 22.00 26.89 -12.09
CA SER A 89 22.82 27.82 -11.32
C SER A 89 24.18 27.19 -11.00
N ASN A 90 25.25 27.78 -11.55
CA ASN A 90 26.66 27.37 -11.45
C ASN A 90 27.26 27.37 -10.03
N ASN A 91 26.49 27.55 -8.97
CA ASN A 91 27.05 28.01 -7.69
C ASN A 91 27.43 26.91 -6.69
N ASN A 92 27.42 25.62 -7.04
CA ASN A 92 27.93 24.54 -6.18
C ASN A 92 28.35 23.30 -6.99
N LEU A 93 29.21 23.47 -7.99
CA LEU A 93 29.77 22.34 -8.73
C LEU A 93 30.73 21.56 -7.82
N ILE A 94 30.31 20.37 -7.41
CA ILE A 94 31.22 19.38 -6.81
C ILE A 94 32.33 19.04 -7.82
N SER A 95 33.52 18.67 -7.34
CA SER A 95 34.59 18.21 -8.22
C SER A 95 34.14 17.01 -9.05
N GLU A 96 34.65 16.86 -10.27
CA GLU A 96 34.33 15.71 -11.13
C GLU A 96 34.61 14.37 -10.45
N GLU A 97 35.69 14.27 -9.66
CA GLU A 97 36.03 13.06 -8.89
C GLU A 97 34.92 12.70 -7.88
N GLU A 98 34.48 13.66 -7.07
CA GLU A 98 33.36 13.48 -6.15
C GLU A 98 32.05 13.15 -6.89
N ARG A 99 31.81 13.76 -8.07
CA ARG A 99 30.64 13.43 -8.90
C ARG A 99 30.67 11.97 -9.34
N GLN A 100 31.80 11.49 -9.85
CA GLN A 100 31.98 10.10 -10.26
C GLN A 100 31.84 9.13 -9.09
N LYS A 101 32.35 9.49 -7.92
CA LYS A 101 32.17 8.70 -6.68
C LYS A 101 30.69 8.56 -6.30
N ARG A 102 29.92 9.64 -6.39
CA ARG A 102 28.48 9.62 -6.11
C ARG A 102 27.70 8.82 -7.15
N ILE A 103 28.08 8.89 -8.43
CA ILE A 103 27.50 8.06 -9.50
C ILE A 103 27.71 6.58 -9.18
N ALA A 104 28.95 6.17 -8.90
CA ALA A 104 29.26 4.77 -8.56
C ALA A 104 28.50 4.28 -7.32
N GLN A 105 28.34 5.15 -6.31
CA GLN A 105 27.53 4.84 -5.14
C GLN A 105 26.05 4.68 -5.48
N ALA A 106 25.49 5.59 -6.27
CA ALA A 106 24.09 5.53 -6.71
C ALA A 106 23.82 4.25 -7.50
N GLU A 107 24.71 3.86 -8.41
CA GLU A 107 24.61 2.63 -9.19
C GLU A 107 24.59 1.38 -8.30
N LYS A 108 25.47 1.33 -7.28
CA LYS A 108 25.49 0.23 -6.31
C LYS A 108 24.15 0.12 -5.57
N ILE A 109 23.62 1.23 -5.07
CA ILE A 109 22.36 1.26 -4.32
C ILE A 109 21.17 0.93 -5.21
N HIS A 110 21.10 1.51 -6.41
CA HIS A 110 20.03 1.22 -7.37
C HIS A 110 20.02 -0.23 -7.84
N LYS A 111 21.17 -0.89 -7.92
CA LYS A 111 21.24 -2.33 -8.21
C LYS A 111 20.53 -3.15 -7.12
N VAL A 112 20.80 -2.85 -5.85
CA VAL A 112 20.12 -3.50 -4.72
C VAL A 112 18.64 -3.14 -4.72
N LEU A 113 18.28 -1.86 -4.82
CA LEU A 113 16.86 -1.43 -4.90
C LEU A 113 16.11 -2.12 -6.03
N ASN A 114 16.73 -2.26 -7.20
CA ASN A 114 16.12 -2.95 -8.32
C ASN A 114 15.77 -4.39 -7.93
N ASP A 115 16.63 -5.15 -7.24
CA ASP A 115 16.30 -6.51 -6.80
C ASP A 115 15.04 -6.58 -5.91
N TYR A 116 14.77 -5.55 -5.11
CA TYR A 116 13.62 -5.49 -4.22
C TYR A 116 12.34 -5.03 -4.92
N THR A 117 12.46 -4.11 -5.87
CA THR A 117 11.34 -3.29 -6.32
C THR A 117 10.70 -3.79 -7.62
N PHE A 118 9.38 -3.69 -7.71
CA PHE A 118 8.60 -4.05 -8.88
C PHE A 118 7.38 -3.14 -9.03
N LYS A 119 6.81 -3.11 -10.23
CA LYS A 119 5.52 -2.48 -10.50
C LYS A 119 4.40 -3.42 -10.07
N LEU A 120 3.47 -2.90 -9.26
CA LEU A 120 2.20 -3.53 -8.95
C LEU A 120 1.14 -2.98 -9.88
N VAL A 121 0.44 -3.87 -10.59
CA VAL A 121 -0.64 -3.50 -11.49
C VAL A 121 -1.89 -4.27 -11.13
N HIS A 122 -3.02 -3.60 -11.02
CA HIS A 122 -4.31 -4.22 -10.75
C HIS A 122 -5.43 -3.44 -11.46
N PRO A 123 -6.69 -3.93 -11.43
CA PRO A 123 -7.81 -3.17 -11.97
C PRO A 123 -7.92 -1.79 -11.34
N CYS A 124 -8.03 -0.76 -12.19
CA CYS A 124 -8.16 0.66 -11.83
C CYS A 124 -6.90 1.43 -11.43
N SER A 125 -5.79 0.76 -11.08
CA SER A 125 -4.61 1.49 -10.60
C SER A 125 -3.32 0.67 -10.73
N PHE A 126 -2.20 1.33 -10.48
CA PHE A 126 -0.88 0.73 -10.37
C PHE A 126 -0.04 1.54 -9.39
N GLY A 127 1.02 0.92 -8.90
CA GLY A 127 1.99 1.57 -8.03
C GLY A 127 3.30 0.80 -8.03
N THR A 128 4.13 1.12 -7.05
CA THR A 128 5.39 0.44 -6.79
C THR A 128 5.23 -0.44 -5.54
N GLY A 129 5.67 -1.68 -5.64
CA GLY A 129 5.79 -2.59 -4.50
C GLY A 129 7.23 -3.09 -4.37
N TRP A 130 7.52 -3.71 -3.23
CA TRP A 130 8.84 -4.26 -2.95
C TRP A 130 8.77 -5.48 -2.04
N ILE A 131 9.83 -6.29 -2.07
CA ILE A 131 9.97 -7.49 -1.26
C ILE A 131 10.35 -7.11 0.18
N LEU A 132 9.48 -7.37 1.15
CA LEU A 132 9.80 -7.21 2.57
C LEU A 132 10.37 -8.51 3.17
N ASP A 133 9.68 -9.62 2.91
CA ASP A 133 9.96 -10.91 3.56
C ASP A 133 9.44 -12.08 2.69
N TYR A 134 9.76 -13.30 3.09
CA TYR A 134 9.23 -14.53 2.52
C TYR A 134 9.18 -15.65 3.56
N GLU A 135 8.24 -16.59 3.42
CA GLU A 135 8.27 -17.82 4.23
C GLU A 135 9.39 -18.73 3.73
N LEU A 136 10.23 -19.24 4.64
CA LEU A 136 11.29 -20.18 4.25
C LEU A 136 10.70 -21.42 3.58
N PRO A 137 11.40 -22.01 2.58
CA PRO A 137 10.95 -23.22 1.90
C PRO A 137 10.58 -24.33 2.89
N LYS A 138 9.49 -25.04 2.61
CA LYS A 138 9.10 -26.22 3.39
C LYS A 138 10.04 -27.39 3.08
N GLU A 139 9.94 -28.46 3.86
CA GLU A 139 10.71 -29.68 3.57
C GLU A 139 10.41 -30.18 2.15
N GLY A 140 11.48 -30.38 1.37
CA GLY A 140 11.40 -30.79 -0.04
C GLY A 140 11.35 -29.64 -1.06
N GLU A 141 11.09 -28.41 -0.63
CA GLU A 141 11.12 -27.21 -1.48
C GLU A 141 12.53 -26.59 -1.55
N LYS A 142 12.90 -26.03 -2.70
CA LYS A 142 14.20 -25.35 -2.91
C LYS A 142 14.07 -23.84 -2.98
N TYR A 143 12.84 -23.31 -3.05
CA TYR A 143 12.57 -21.89 -3.18
C TYR A 143 11.25 -21.52 -2.51
N PRO A 144 11.14 -20.34 -1.88
CA PRO A 144 9.92 -19.94 -1.21
C PRO A 144 8.79 -19.63 -2.20
N THR A 145 7.60 -20.13 -1.88
CA THR A 145 6.37 -19.88 -2.65
C THR A 145 5.49 -18.82 -2.00
N THR A 146 5.66 -18.51 -0.71
CA THR A 146 4.89 -17.47 -0.01
C THR A 146 5.75 -16.26 0.30
N TRP A 147 5.26 -15.08 -0.10
CA TRP A 147 5.99 -13.81 -0.07
C TRP A 147 5.18 -12.70 0.57
N TYR A 148 5.87 -11.76 1.20
CA TYR A 148 5.31 -10.57 1.82
C TYR A 148 5.82 -9.33 1.10
N PHE A 149 4.91 -8.61 0.45
CA PHE A 149 5.24 -7.43 -0.34
C PHE A 149 4.77 -6.16 0.35
N GLY A 150 5.70 -5.22 0.54
CA GLY A 150 5.42 -3.88 1.04
C GLY A 150 5.03 -2.93 -0.09
N THR A 151 4.09 -2.02 0.19
CA THR A 151 3.69 -0.93 -0.72
C THR A 151 2.94 0.16 0.08
N ALA A 152 2.53 1.22 -0.60
CA ALA A 152 1.62 2.22 -0.03
C ALA A 152 0.20 1.64 0.08
N ALA A 153 -0.53 1.98 1.14
CA ALA A 153 -1.89 1.52 1.34
C ALA A 153 -2.83 1.97 0.20
N HIS A 154 -2.69 3.21 -0.26
CA HIS A 154 -3.52 3.70 -1.38
C HIS A 154 -3.24 3.01 -2.73
N VAL A 155 -2.12 2.28 -2.87
CA VAL A 155 -1.88 1.42 -4.04
C VAL A 155 -2.74 0.17 -4.02
N VAL A 156 -3.26 -0.22 -2.84
CA VAL A 156 -4.06 -1.44 -2.65
C VAL A 156 -5.47 -1.18 -2.10
N ASP A 157 -5.90 0.09 -2.03
CA ASP A 157 -7.20 0.54 -1.52
C ASP A 157 -8.42 0.03 -2.34
N LYS A 158 -8.19 -0.45 -3.56
CA LYS A 158 -9.23 -1.00 -4.45
C LYS A 158 -9.12 -2.51 -4.62
N TRP A 159 -8.22 -3.15 -3.88
CA TRP A 159 -8.06 -4.60 -3.94
C TRP A 159 -9.27 -5.30 -3.33
N ARG A 160 -9.68 -6.41 -3.95
CA ARG A 160 -10.84 -7.20 -3.54
C ARG A 160 -10.38 -8.51 -2.94
N PHE A 161 -10.02 -8.46 -1.66
CA PHE A 161 -9.67 -9.64 -0.89
C PHE A 161 -10.90 -10.52 -0.67
N VAL A 162 -10.83 -11.79 -1.07
CA VAL A 162 -11.93 -12.76 -0.87
C VAL A 162 -11.94 -13.41 0.50
N GLU A 163 -10.83 -13.29 1.22
CA GLU A 163 -10.61 -13.87 2.54
C GLU A 163 -9.91 -12.83 3.42
N ASN A 164 -10.25 -12.82 4.71
CA ASN A 164 -9.57 -12.00 5.71
C ASN A 164 -9.03 -12.86 6.87
N PRO A 165 -8.12 -13.82 6.61
CA PRO A 165 -7.66 -14.75 7.63
C PRO A 165 -6.88 -14.06 8.76
N TYR A 166 -6.41 -12.84 8.50
CA TYR A 166 -5.59 -12.06 9.43
C TYR A 166 -6.39 -11.04 10.24
N GLY A 167 -7.72 -10.98 10.06
CA GLY A 167 -8.61 -10.07 10.77
C GLY A 167 -8.26 -8.60 10.56
N GLN A 168 -7.71 -8.25 9.39
CA GLN A 168 -7.36 -6.88 9.05
C GLN A 168 -8.60 -6.09 8.67
N ILE A 169 -8.56 -4.77 8.85
CA ILE A 169 -9.57 -3.89 8.27
C ILE A 169 -9.31 -3.86 6.76
N LEU A 170 -10.20 -4.45 5.97
CA LEU A 170 -10.07 -4.48 4.50
C LEU A 170 -10.57 -3.17 3.89
N PRO A 171 -9.99 -2.72 2.76
CA PRO A 171 -10.44 -1.49 2.12
C PRO A 171 -11.81 -1.67 1.43
N VAL A 172 -12.08 -2.90 0.99
CA VAL A 172 -13.39 -3.41 0.63
C VAL A 172 -13.67 -4.63 1.49
N SER A 173 -14.82 -4.66 2.18
CA SER A 173 -15.16 -5.79 3.03
C SER A 173 -15.23 -7.12 2.27
N GLU A 174 -14.93 -8.20 2.99
CA GLU A 174 -14.97 -9.57 2.48
C GLU A 174 -16.38 -9.92 1.98
N GLU A 175 -17.42 -9.50 2.72
CA GLU A 175 -18.83 -9.74 2.38
C GLU A 175 -19.21 -9.03 1.08
N ALA A 176 -18.78 -7.78 0.90
CA ALA A 176 -19.05 -7.02 -0.32
C ALA A 176 -18.37 -7.67 -1.52
N THR A 177 -17.12 -8.09 -1.36
CA THR A 177 -16.37 -8.81 -2.41
C THR A 177 -17.05 -10.13 -2.78
N LYS A 178 -17.41 -10.97 -1.80
CA LYS A 178 -18.11 -12.24 -2.03
C LYS A 178 -19.46 -12.05 -2.70
N SER A 179 -20.22 -11.03 -2.28
CA SER A 179 -21.53 -10.70 -2.86
C SER A 179 -21.43 -10.33 -4.33
N LEU A 180 -20.46 -9.50 -4.71
CA LEU A 180 -20.23 -9.13 -6.11
C LEU A 180 -19.81 -10.33 -6.97
N ARG A 181 -18.91 -11.18 -6.45
CA ARG A 181 -18.47 -12.39 -7.16
C ARG A 181 -19.59 -13.44 -7.28
N ALA A 182 -20.50 -13.53 -6.30
CA ALA A 182 -21.67 -14.40 -6.39
C ALA A 182 -22.64 -13.97 -7.52
N LEU A 183 -22.80 -12.66 -7.76
CA LEU A 183 -23.58 -12.14 -8.89
C LEU A 183 -22.97 -12.54 -10.24
N LYS A 184 -21.64 -12.63 -10.32
CA LYS A 184 -20.94 -13.09 -11.52
C LYS A 184 -21.32 -14.52 -11.91
N HIS A 185 -21.40 -15.43 -10.94
CA HIS A 185 -21.83 -16.80 -11.20
C HIS A 185 -23.27 -16.87 -11.75
N LYS A 186 -24.16 -15.98 -11.28
CA LYS A 186 -25.53 -15.89 -11.79
C LYS A 186 -25.61 -15.32 -13.21
N ARG A 187 -24.72 -14.40 -13.57
CA ARG A 187 -24.72 -13.67 -14.85
C ARG A 187 -23.73 -14.17 -15.89
N GLN A 188 -22.99 -15.25 -15.58
CA GLN A 188 -22.00 -15.88 -16.47
C GLN A 188 -20.95 -14.91 -17.05
N PHE A 189 -20.47 -13.91 -16.29
CA PHE A 189 -19.46 -13.00 -16.82
C PHE A 189 -18.13 -13.72 -17.10
N ASN A 190 -17.61 -13.52 -18.31
CA ASN A 190 -16.30 -13.99 -18.70
C ASN A 190 -15.23 -12.92 -18.40
N TRP A 191 -14.30 -13.24 -17.50
CA TRP A 191 -13.16 -12.38 -17.17
C TRP A 191 -11.93 -12.65 -18.05
N SER A 192 -12.02 -13.61 -18.99
CA SER A 192 -10.98 -13.83 -19.98
C SER A 192 -10.74 -12.57 -20.81
N GLY A 193 -9.47 -12.17 -20.93
CA GLY A 193 -9.05 -10.98 -21.67
C GLY A 193 -9.46 -9.65 -21.02
N VAL A 194 -9.86 -9.64 -19.76
CA VAL A 194 -10.03 -8.37 -19.01
C VAL A 194 -8.64 -7.86 -18.62
N GLY A 195 -8.21 -6.77 -19.26
CA GLY A 195 -6.91 -6.16 -18.95
C GLY A 195 -6.93 -5.39 -17.63
N LEU A 196 -5.85 -5.48 -16.85
CA LEU A 196 -5.71 -4.81 -15.55
C LEU A 196 -5.82 -3.27 -15.68
N LEU A 197 -5.12 -2.66 -16.63
CA LEU A 197 -5.13 -1.21 -16.86
C LEU A 197 -6.16 -0.77 -17.90
N SER A 198 -7.36 -1.36 -17.87
CA SER A 198 -8.43 -1.02 -18.80
C SER A 198 -9.69 -0.50 -18.08
N MET A 199 -10.45 0.35 -18.76
CA MET A 199 -11.79 0.76 -18.29
C MET A 199 -12.68 -0.47 -18.01
N LYS A 200 -12.55 -1.53 -18.82
CA LYS A 200 -13.27 -2.79 -18.63
C LYS A 200 -12.84 -3.49 -17.33
N GLY A 201 -11.53 -3.57 -17.06
CA GLY A 201 -10.98 -4.12 -15.82
C GLY A 201 -11.45 -3.36 -14.60
N CYS A 202 -11.36 -2.04 -14.65
CA CYS A 202 -11.80 -1.21 -13.54
C CYS A 202 -13.31 -1.34 -13.26
N SER A 203 -14.13 -1.27 -14.32
CA SER A 203 -15.58 -1.48 -14.22
C SER A 203 -15.92 -2.88 -13.68
N ALA A 204 -15.22 -3.92 -14.13
CA ALA A 204 -15.43 -5.28 -13.65
C ALA A 204 -15.05 -5.42 -12.16
N ASN A 205 -13.99 -4.74 -11.70
CA ASN A 205 -13.64 -4.73 -10.28
C ASN A 205 -14.75 -4.12 -9.42
N ILE A 206 -15.21 -2.93 -9.80
CA ILE A 206 -16.22 -2.19 -9.06
C ILE A 206 -17.57 -2.92 -9.07
N ARG A 207 -17.99 -3.44 -10.22
CA ARG A 207 -19.36 -3.95 -10.43
C ARG A 207 -19.51 -5.46 -10.29
N GLN A 208 -18.41 -6.21 -10.35
CA GLN A 208 -18.44 -7.69 -10.39
C GLN A 208 -17.47 -8.34 -9.40
N GLY A 209 -16.69 -7.54 -8.66
CA GLY A 209 -15.68 -8.06 -7.74
C GLY A 209 -14.51 -8.73 -8.46
N TYR A 210 -14.29 -8.42 -9.74
CA TYR A 210 -13.11 -8.87 -10.49
C TYR A 210 -11.84 -8.34 -9.83
N PHE A 211 -10.87 -9.22 -9.66
CA PHE A 211 -9.56 -8.86 -9.18
C PHE A 211 -8.53 -9.79 -9.79
N ASP A 212 -7.41 -9.19 -10.14
CA ASP A 212 -6.25 -9.86 -10.68
C ASP A 212 -5.07 -8.90 -10.51
N ILE A 213 -3.84 -9.40 -10.60
CA ILE A 213 -2.65 -8.58 -10.37
C ILE A 213 -1.51 -8.98 -11.29
N ALA A 214 -0.68 -8.02 -11.67
CA ALA A 214 0.62 -8.29 -12.26
C ALA A 214 1.73 -7.67 -11.40
N ILE A 215 2.84 -8.41 -11.30
CA ILE A 215 4.07 -8.02 -10.64
C ILE A 215 5.12 -7.95 -11.74
N ILE A 216 5.56 -6.73 -12.09
CA ILE A 216 6.32 -6.48 -13.31
C ILE A 216 7.64 -5.81 -12.97
N ARG A 217 8.71 -6.21 -13.67
CA ARG A 217 10.04 -5.64 -13.53
C ARG A 217 10.58 -5.20 -14.88
N GLN A 218 11.38 -4.13 -14.90
CA GLN A 218 11.99 -3.63 -16.13
C GLN A 218 12.96 -4.64 -16.76
N ASP A 219 13.76 -5.31 -15.92
CA ASP A 219 14.83 -6.25 -16.26
C ASP A 219 14.33 -7.69 -16.50
N SER A 220 13.03 -7.91 -16.41
CA SER A 220 12.45 -9.23 -16.67
C SER A 220 12.35 -9.48 -18.18
N ASP A 221 13.14 -10.44 -18.68
CA ASP A 221 13.03 -11.03 -20.02
C ASP A 221 11.70 -11.78 -20.25
N PHE A 222 10.92 -11.94 -19.18
CA PHE A 222 9.65 -12.65 -19.20
C PHE A 222 8.58 -11.83 -19.94
N ASN A 223 7.75 -12.48 -20.77
CA ASN A 223 6.55 -11.97 -21.44
C ASN A 223 5.42 -11.50 -20.47
N TYR A 224 5.77 -11.05 -19.25
CA TYR A 224 4.86 -10.55 -18.20
C TYR A 224 4.74 -9.03 -18.16
N LYS A 225 5.30 -8.33 -19.15
CA LYS A 225 4.86 -7.00 -19.57
C LYS A 225 3.43 -7.02 -20.16
N SER A 226 2.61 -7.94 -19.68
CA SER A 226 1.26 -8.23 -20.10
C SER A 226 0.31 -7.66 -19.06
N ASP A 227 -0.77 -7.04 -19.53
CA ASP A 227 -1.87 -6.61 -18.66
C ASP A 227 -2.80 -7.79 -18.28
N LEU A 228 -2.35 -9.05 -18.44
CA LEU A 228 -3.05 -10.26 -18.00
C LEU A 228 -2.44 -10.73 -16.67
N GLY A 229 -3.23 -10.75 -15.61
CA GLY A 229 -2.70 -10.96 -14.27
C GLY A 229 -2.42 -12.42 -13.88
N LEU A 230 -1.71 -12.58 -12.77
CA LEU A 230 -1.21 -13.83 -12.21
C LEU A 230 -2.35 -14.72 -11.68
N LEU A 231 -3.42 -14.14 -11.14
CA LEU A 231 -4.47 -14.89 -10.45
C LEU A 231 -5.31 -15.69 -11.45
N HIS A 232 -5.80 -15.05 -12.52
CA HIS A 232 -6.60 -15.77 -13.52
C HIS A 232 -5.79 -16.74 -14.37
N ASN A 233 -4.49 -16.52 -14.47
CA ASN A 233 -3.56 -17.47 -15.07
C ASN A 233 -3.14 -18.61 -14.11
N LYS A 234 -3.71 -18.68 -12.89
CA LYS A 234 -3.45 -19.71 -11.86
C LYS A 234 -1.97 -19.79 -11.45
N LYS A 235 -1.31 -18.64 -11.43
CA LYS A 235 0.12 -18.51 -11.08
C LYS A 235 0.33 -18.12 -9.62
N ILE A 236 -0.71 -17.59 -9.00
CA ILE A 236 -0.81 -17.32 -7.57
C ILE A 236 -2.16 -17.80 -7.05
N LYS A 237 -2.25 -17.96 -5.73
CA LYS A 237 -3.52 -18.01 -5.01
C LYS A 237 -4.04 -16.59 -4.77
N GLU A 238 -5.26 -16.50 -4.23
CA GLU A 238 -5.84 -15.22 -3.84
C GLU A 238 -4.94 -14.51 -2.82
N PRO A 239 -4.51 -13.26 -3.11
CA PRO A 239 -3.73 -12.47 -2.18
C PRO A 239 -4.50 -12.17 -0.90
N LYS A 240 -3.76 -11.93 0.19
CA LYS A 240 -4.32 -11.56 1.49
C LYS A 240 -3.67 -10.28 1.99
N LEU A 241 -4.46 -9.41 2.60
CA LEU A 241 -3.91 -8.28 3.36
C LEU A 241 -3.33 -8.82 4.67
N PHE A 242 -2.01 -8.83 4.79
CA PHE A 242 -1.33 -9.36 5.96
C PHE A 242 -1.26 -8.31 7.08
N TYR A 243 -0.96 -7.07 6.73
CA TYR A 243 -0.85 -5.98 7.68
C TYR A 243 -1.11 -4.62 7.02
N ALA A 244 -1.85 -3.76 7.71
CA ALA A 244 -1.91 -2.32 7.44
C ALA A 244 -2.01 -1.58 8.79
N PRO A 245 -1.30 -0.45 8.99
CA PRO A 245 -1.34 0.32 10.20
C PRO A 245 -2.64 1.15 10.25
N ILE A 246 -3.73 0.50 10.64
CA ILE A 246 -5.07 1.10 10.78
C ILE A 246 -5.51 0.90 12.21
N ASN A 247 -5.87 1.98 12.90
CA ASN A 247 -6.14 1.96 14.33
C ASN A 247 -5.00 1.27 15.12
N PHE A 248 -3.76 1.36 14.63
CA PHE A 248 -2.57 0.68 15.13
C PHE A 248 -1.95 1.26 16.41
N LEU A 249 -2.49 2.32 16.99
CA LEU A 249 -1.99 3.04 18.16
C LEU A 249 -3.12 3.20 19.19
N ASN A 250 -2.75 3.28 20.45
CA ASN A 250 -3.63 3.79 21.50
C ASN A 250 -3.89 5.28 21.29
N GLU A 251 -5.12 5.71 21.61
CA GLU A 251 -5.46 7.13 21.59
C GLU A 251 -4.62 7.88 22.63
N ASP A 252 -4.07 9.02 22.22
CA ASP A 252 -3.23 9.89 23.03
C ASP A 252 -3.38 11.33 22.53
N SER A 253 -4.27 12.08 23.17
CA SER A 253 -4.54 13.48 22.82
C SER A 253 -3.33 14.39 23.04
N SER A 254 -2.33 13.98 23.84
CA SER A 254 -1.12 14.78 24.02
C SER A 254 -0.21 14.77 22.78
N LEU A 255 -0.34 13.73 21.95
CA LEU A 255 0.43 13.49 20.72
C LEU A 255 -0.41 13.61 19.45
N ASP A 256 -1.62 14.18 19.56
CA ASP A 256 -2.59 14.31 18.48
C ASP A 256 -2.96 12.96 17.83
N VAL A 257 -3.03 11.90 18.66
CA VAL A 257 -3.46 10.56 18.25
C VAL A 257 -4.90 10.34 18.65
N GLU A 258 -5.80 10.43 17.68
CA GLU A 258 -7.24 10.18 17.83
C GLU A 258 -7.64 8.79 17.33
N ALA A 259 -8.91 8.42 17.54
CA ALA A 259 -9.51 7.25 16.94
C ALA A 259 -9.51 7.33 15.40
N GLU A 260 -9.70 6.19 14.73
CA GLU A 260 -9.75 6.08 13.26
C GLU A 260 -8.48 6.54 12.54
N GLN A 261 -7.34 6.47 13.20
CA GLN A 261 -6.05 6.78 12.59
C GLN A 261 -5.56 5.71 11.60
N GLN A 262 -4.66 6.12 10.73
CA GLN A 262 -3.99 5.24 9.77
C GLN A 262 -2.61 5.76 9.36
N ARG A 263 -1.84 4.93 8.65
CA ARG A 263 -0.70 5.34 7.84
C ARG A 263 -0.71 4.68 6.47
N ASP A 264 -0.13 5.36 5.48
CA ASP A 264 -0.07 4.87 4.10
C ASP A 264 0.99 3.79 3.92
N PHE A 265 0.70 2.59 4.42
CA PHE A 265 1.56 1.42 4.30
C PHE A 265 0.71 0.15 4.30
N ALA A 266 1.05 -0.82 3.46
CA ALA A 266 0.41 -2.13 3.46
C ALA A 266 1.41 -3.23 3.17
N ILE A 267 1.14 -4.40 3.74
CA ILE A 267 1.87 -5.64 3.47
C ILE A 267 0.87 -6.67 2.96
N ILE A 268 1.15 -7.18 1.77
CA ILE A 268 0.34 -8.19 1.09
C ILE A 268 1.06 -9.53 1.15
N GLU A 269 0.35 -10.58 1.56
CA GLU A 269 0.81 -11.97 1.39
C GLU A 269 0.38 -12.49 0.01
N ILE A 270 1.33 -13.01 -0.76
CA ILE A 270 1.11 -13.68 -2.04
C ILE A 270 1.73 -15.07 -2.00
N GLU A 271 0.92 -16.09 -2.30
CA GLU A 271 1.38 -17.47 -2.46
C GLU A 271 1.37 -17.84 -3.95
N PHE A 272 2.55 -18.11 -4.51
CA PHE A 272 2.73 -18.63 -5.85
C PHE A 272 2.35 -20.12 -5.91
N THR A 273 1.84 -20.56 -7.05
CA THR A 273 1.45 -21.97 -7.24
C THR A 273 2.63 -22.90 -7.49
N ASP A 274 3.81 -22.35 -7.80
CA ASP A 274 5.02 -23.11 -8.10
C ASP A 274 6.31 -22.26 -7.87
N GLU A 275 7.42 -22.95 -7.56
CA GLU A 275 8.73 -22.36 -7.27
C GLU A 275 9.34 -21.61 -8.46
N GLU A 276 9.18 -22.11 -9.69
CA GLU A 276 9.74 -21.50 -10.89
C GLU A 276 9.10 -20.14 -11.14
N ILE A 277 7.77 -20.05 -10.97
CA ILE A 277 7.03 -18.79 -11.08
C ILE A 277 7.51 -17.83 -9.99
N ALA A 278 7.54 -18.28 -8.72
CA ALA A 278 7.99 -17.45 -7.60
C ALA A 278 9.39 -16.91 -7.87
N ARG A 279 10.33 -17.78 -8.28
CA ARG A 279 11.72 -17.42 -8.58
C ARG A 279 11.82 -16.39 -9.69
N LYS A 280 11.05 -16.53 -10.77
CA LYS A 280 11.06 -15.59 -11.88
C LYS A 280 10.48 -14.23 -11.48
N VAL A 281 9.31 -14.20 -10.85
CA VAL A 281 8.63 -12.96 -10.44
C VAL A 281 9.45 -12.20 -9.40
N THR A 282 10.08 -12.93 -8.47
CA THR A 282 10.93 -12.34 -7.41
C THR A 282 12.39 -12.16 -7.84
N ASN A 283 12.73 -12.34 -9.12
CA ASN A 283 14.10 -12.18 -9.63
C ASN A 283 15.17 -12.95 -8.81
N ASN A 284 14.82 -14.20 -8.44
CA ASN A 284 15.66 -15.11 -7.65
C ASN A 284 16.12 -14.51 -6.31
N PHE A 285 15.33 -13.60 -5.73
CA PHE A 285 15.67 -12.83 -4.53
C PHE A 285 16.14 -13.70 -3.36
N ALA A 286 15.45 -14.80 -3.04
CA ALA A 286 15.80 -15.63 -1.87
C ALA A 286 17.17 -16.31 -2.00
N THR A 287 17.65 -16.50 -3.24
CA THR A 287 19.01 -17.00 -3.49
C THR A 287 20.05 -15.89 -3.36
N LYS A 288 19.72 -14.66 -3.77
CA LYS A 288 20.60 -13.48 -3.67
C LYS A 288 20.75 -13.02 -2.21
N TYR A 289 19.69 -13.14 -1.42
CA TYR A 289 19.60 -12.64 -0.06
C TYR A 289 19.22 -13.75 0.95
N PRO A 290 20.05 -14.79 1.14
CA PRO A 290 19.80 -15.80 2.16
C PRO A 290 19.79 -15.21 3.58
N VAL A 291 19.39 -16.00 4.58
CA VAL A 291 19.25 -15.56 5.99
C VAL A 291 20.51 -14.88 6.53
N GLU A 292 21.71 -15.30 6.13
CA GLU A 292 22.98 -14.70 6.58
C GLU A 292 23.51 -13.60 5.65
N SER A 293 22.75 -13.18 4.64
CA SER A 293 23.20 -12.14 3.71
C SER A 293 23.37 -10.79 4.40
N LYS A 294 24.53 -10.18 4.16
CA LYS A 294 24.90 -8.82 4.61
C LYS A 294 24.58 -7.74 3.57
N GLU A 295 24.30 -8.15 2.33
CA GLU A 295 24.03 -7.24 1.20
C GLU A 295 22.53 -6.84 1.13
N ALA A 296 21.70 -7.39 2.01
CA ALA A 296 20.27 -7.08 2.06
C ALA A 296 20.02 -5.65 2.56
N LEU A 297 18.92 -5.01 2.14
CA LEU A 297 18.56 -3.69 2.67
C LEU A 297 18.34 -3.75 4.19
N ASN A 298 18.71 -2.68 4.90
CA ASN A 298 18.50 -2.57 6.33
C ASN A 298 17.14 -1.93 6.63
N PHE A 299 16.15 -2.78 6.90
CA PHE A 299 14.81 -2.34 7.30
C PHE A 299 14.71 -1.90 8.76
N PHE A 300 15.78 -1.99 9.57
CA PHE A 300 15.75 -1.77 11.03
C PHE A 300 16.49 -0.49 11.46
N ALA A 301 16.95 0.31 10.52
CA ALA A 301 17.69 1.54 10.81
C ALA A 301 16.81 2.60 11.50
N PRO A 302 17.35 3.38 12.44
CA PRO A 302 16.59 4.43 13.13
C PRO A 302 16.00 5.47 12.17
N SER A 303 14.92 6.15 12.60
CA SER A 303 14.31 7.25 11.83
C SER A 303 15.29 8.43 11.68
N LEU A 304 15.04 9.33 10.71
CA LEU A 304 15.87 10.54 10.56
C LEU A 304 15.87 11.40 11.83
N THR A 305 14.72 11.44 12.51
CA THR A 305 14.49 12.20 13.74
C THR A 305 15.19 11.61 14.97
N GLU A 306 15.58 10.34 14.91
CA GLU A 306 16.39 9.64 15.92
C GLU A 306 17.88 9.71 15.58
N LYS A 307 18.22 9.64 14.28
CA LYS A 307 19.60 9.78 13.79
C LYS A 307 20.18 11.18 13.97
N TYR A 308 19.35 12.21 13.79
CA TYR A 308 19.81 13.59 13.64
C TYR A 308 19.09 14.56 14.58
N THR A 309 19.84 15.55 15.07
CA THR A 309 19.28 16.76 15.68
C THR A 309 18.67 17.66 14.61
N GLU A 310 17.84 18.62 15.01
CA GLU A 310 17.24 19.60 14.09
C GLU A 310 18.30 20.42 13.35
N GLU A 311 19.35 20.84 14.07
CA GLU A 311 20.49 21.54 13.47
C GLU A 311 21.21 20.67 12.43
N ALA A 312 21.39 19.37 12.72
CA ALA A 312 22.00 18.44 11.78
C ALA A 312 21.11 18.20 10.54
N LEU A 313 19.79 18.08 10.71
CA LEU A 313 18.83 17.99 9.59
C LEU A 313 18.88 19.26 8.71
N ASN A 314 18.92 20.44 9.33
CA ASN A 314 18.97 21.72 8.63
C ASN A 314 20.26 21.93 7.82
N LYS A 315 21.35 21.31 8.24
CA LYS A 315 22.66 21.36 7.55
C LYS A 315 22.93 20.14 6.67
N SER A 316 22.02 19.17 6.63
CA SER A 316 22.24 17.93 5.89
C SER A 316 22.27 18.19 4.39
N GLU A 317 23.33 17.68 3.75
CA GLU A 317 23.49 17.59 2.30
C GLU A 317 23.54 16.12 1.84
N GLU A 318 23.02 15.22 2.68
CA GLU A 318 22.93 13.79 2.40
C GLU A 318 22.00 13.53 1.21
N ASP A 319 22.48 12.67 0.30
CA ASP A 319 21.71 12.19 -0.83
C ASP A 319 20.96 10.91 -0.43
N PHE A 320 19.67 10.89 -0.74
CA PHE A 320 18.80 9.72 -0.61
C PHE A 320 18.46 9.15 -1.98
N TYR A 321 18.27 7.84 -2.01
CA TYR A 321 18.10 7.07 -3.24
C TYR A 321 16.73 6.42 -3.28
N HIS A 322 16.20 6.32 -4.49
CA HIS A 322 14.87 5.81 -4.77
C HIS A 322 14.86 5.15 -6.14
N LEU A 323 14.05 4.09 -6.25
CA LEU A 323 13.67 3.48 -7.52
C LEU A 323 12.18 3.14 -7.48
N GLY A 324 11.43 3.53 -8.51
CA GLY A 324 9.98 3.31 -8.59
C GLY A 324 9.45 3.34 -10.02
N TYR A 325 8.18 2.98 -10.21
CA TYR A 325 7.55 2.78 -11.52
C TYR A 325 6.47 3.82 -11.86
N PRO A 326 6.83 5.10 -12.04
CA PRO A 326 5.86 6.14 -12.34
C PRO A 326 5.23 5.99 -13.74
N GLY A 327 4.08 6.64 -13.92
CA GLY A 327 3.56 7.02 -15.23
C GLY A 327 4.52 7.93 -15.98
N GLY A 328 4.47 7.88 -17.31
CA GLY A 328 5.28 8.75 -18.17
C GLY A 328 6.79 8.45 -18.26
N ALA A 329 7.27 7.29 -17.78
CA ALA A 329 8.68 6.87 -17.89
C ALA A 329 9.15 6.50 -19.33
N GLY A 330 8.47 7.01 -20.36
CA GLY A 330 8.63 6.66 -21.79
C GLY A 330 8.09 5.28 -22.16
N ASP A 331 8.21 4.30 -21.26
CA ASP A 331 7.62 2.97 -21.34
C ASP A 331 6.93 2.66 -20.01
N LYS A 332 5.69 2.15 -20.05
CA LYS A 332 4.90 1.87 -18.84
C LYS A 332 5.50 0.81 -17.91
N TRP A 333 6.51 0.08 -18.36
CA TRP A 333 7.21 -0.96 -17.60
C TRP A 333 8.58 -0.54 -17.09
N LYS A 334 9.02 0.68 -17.39
CA LYS A 334 10.30 1.20 -16.91
C LYS A 334 10.17 1.80 -15.53
N TYR A 335 11.20 1.58 -14.72
CA TYR A 335 11.37 2.34 -13.50
C TYR A 335 12.08 3.66 -13.80
N THR A 336 12.00 4.59 -12.87
CA THR A 336 12.85 5.78 -12.83
C THR A 336 13.57 5.86 -11.49
N THR A 337 14.64 6.66 -11.47
CA THR A 337 15.34 7.05 -10.24
C THR A 337 15.32 8.57 -10.13
N THR A 338 15.63 9.07 -8.95
CA THR A 338 15.70 10.52 -8.66
C THR A 338 17.13 11.05 -8.67
N PHE A 339 18.11 10.20 -8.99
CA PHE A 339 19.52 10.58 -9.02
C PHE A 339 19.88 11.24 -10.35
N ASN A 340 20.40 12.46 -10.26
CA ASN A 340 20.88 13.23 -11.40
C ASN A 340 22.39 12.98 -11.60
N PRO A 341 22.81 12.20 -12.61
CA PRO A 341 24.22 11.97 -12.88
C PRO A 341 24.96 13.25 -13.29
N ASN A 342 24.30 14.25 -13.87
CA ASN A 342 24.95 15.49 -14.31
C ASN A 342 25.42 16.33 -13.12
N THR A 343 24.67 16.32 -12.02
CA THR A 343 25.03 17.05 -10.78
C THR A 343 25.62 16.13 -9.72
N GLY A 344 25.51 14.80 -9.89
CA GLY A 344 25.89 13.80 -8.89
C GLY A 344 25.00 13.81 -7.65
N ARG A 345 23.76 14.30 -7.74
CA ARG A 345 22.86 14.49 -6.60
C ARG A 345 21.66 13.56 -6.63
N GLY A 346 21.27 13.08 -5.45
CA GLY A 346 20.05 12.32 -5.22
C GLY A 346 18.90 13.20 -4.72
N LEU A 347 17.94 12.58 -4.04
CA LEU A 347 16.96 13.31 -3.24
C LEU A 347 17.65 13.95 -2.05
N ARG A 348 17.21 15.14 -1.65
CA ARG A 348 17.68 15.81 -0.43
C ARG A 348 16.52 16.27 0.42
N LEU A 349 16.76 16.51 1.71
CA LEU A 349 15.75 17.12 2.58
C LEU A 349 15.33 18.48 2.01
N SER A 350 14.03 18.70 1.95
CA SER A 350 13.46 19.91 1.37
C SER A 350 13.63 21.12 2.28
N ASP A 351 14.00 22.25 1.68
CA ASP A 351 14.02 23.59 2.28
C ASP A 351 12.74 24.39 2.02
N ASP A 352 11.70 23.78 1.47
CA ASP A 352 10.48 24.45 1.08
C ASP A 352 9.54 24.69 2.26
N GLU A 353 9.63 25.89 2.84
CA GLU A 353 8.93 26.28 4.07
C GLU A 353 7.41 26.09 4.04
N ARG A 354 6.78 25.96 2.86
CA ARG A 354 5.33 25.75 2.73
C ARG A 354 4.84 24.52 3.50
N TYR A 355 5.66 23.49 3.58
CA TYR A 355 5.29 22.20 4.16
C TYR A 355 5.97 21.93 5.52
N LEU A 356 7.00 22.71 5.85
CA LEU A 356 7.87 22.38 6.97
C LEU A 356 7.24 22.71 8.32
N VAL A 357 7.43 21.81 9.28
CA VAL A 357 7.14 22.09 10.69
C VAL A 357 8.19 23.01 11.29
N SER A 358 7.79 23.76 12.32
CA SER A 358 8.69 24.63 13.07
C SER A 358 9.10 23.99 14.39
N ASP A 359 10.34 24.22 14.83
CA ASP A 359 10.85 23.89 16.16
C ASP A 359 10.27 24.81 17.26
N LYS A 360 10.74 24.63 18.51
CA LYS A 360 10.33 25.46 19.67
C LYS A 360 10.58 26.96 19.51
N ASP A 361 11.60 27.31 18.72
CA ASP A 361 12.03 28.68 18.43
C ASP A 361 11.37 29.22 17.15
N LYS A 362 10.37 28.50 16.62
CA LYS A 362 9.64 28.76 15.37
C LYS A 362 10.47 28.62 14.10
N LYS A 363 11.69 28.09 14.15
CA LYS A 363 12.52 27.86 12.97
C LYS A 363 12.06 26.60 12.24
N ARG A 364 11.99 26.67 10.91
CA ARG A 364 11.59 25.52 10.09
C ARG A 364 12.63 24.40 10.19
N ILE A 365 12.16 23.17 10.30
CA ILE A 365 13.01 21.96 10.31
C ILE A 365 12.99 21.35 8.91
N ARG A 366 14.16 21.33 8.25
CA ARG A 366 14.35 20.85 6.88
C ARG A 366 13.84 19.42 6.75
N GLY A 367 13.03 19.21 5.72
CA GLY A 367 12.51 17.91 5.34
C GLY A 367 11.54 17.24 6.30
N LEU A 368 10.93 17.95 7.28
CA LEU A 368 9.89 17.39 8.13
C LEU A 368 8.55 18.12 7.92
N ALA A 369 7.48 17.36 7.68
CA ALA A 369 6.10 17.87 7.61
C ALA A 369 5.18 17.13 8.60
N ASN A 370 4.15 17.82 9.09
CA ASN A 370 3.12 17.21 9.92
C ASN A 370 2.14 16.43 9.03
N SER A 371 1.95 15.14 9.31
CA SER A 371 1.17 14.24 8.45
C SER A 371 -0.28 14.65 8.27
N TYR A 372 -0.88 15.31 9.27
CA TYR A 372 -2.24 15.82 9.18
C TYR A 372 -2.44 16.86 8.06
N ARG A 373 -1.37 17.52 7.61
CA ARG A 373 -1.42 18.61 6.63
C ARG A 373 -1.13 18.19 5.19
N VAL A 374 -0.69 16.95 4.95
CA VAL A 374 -0.13 16.56 3.66
C VAL A 374 -1.13 15.80 2.80
N PHE A 375 -1.64 14.68 3.29
CA PHE A 375 -2.53 13.80 2.52
C PHE A 375 -3.71 13.34 3.37
N ASP A 376 -4.87 13.27 2.72
CA ASP A 376 -6.03 12.56 3.22
C ASP A 376 -6.16 11.27 2.40
N MET A 377 -6.34 10.14 3.07
CA MET A 377 -6.47 8.84 2.43
C MET A 377 -7.75 8.18 2.93
N SER A 378 -8.53 7.62 2.00
CA SER A 378 -9.70 6.81 2.33
C SER A 378 -9.35 5.35 2.18
N TRP A 379 -9.15 4.64 3.28
CA TRP A 379 -8.94 3.19 3.23
C TRP A 379 -10.25 2.43 3.04
N GLU A 380 -11.25 2.73 3.87
CA GLU A 380 -12.60 2.17 3.75
C GLU A 380 -13.52 3.21 3.12
N LYS A 381 -14.39 2.76 2.22
CA LYS A 381 -15.39 3.64 1.60
C LYS A 381 -16.23 4.36 2.67
N GLY A 382 -16.25 5.70 2.59
CA GLY A 382 -17.05 6.54 3.47
C GLY A 382 -16.48 6.76 4.87
N LYS A 383 -15.28 6.24 5.17
CA LYS A 383 -14.60 6.50 6.44
C LYS A 383 -13.37 7.38 6.20
N LYS A 384 -13.41 8.58 6.74
CA LYS A 384 -12.23 9.43 6.83
C LYS A 384 -11.34 8.93 7.96
N ARG A 385 -10.05 8.80 7.68
CA ARG A 385 -9.05 8.31 8.63
C ARG A 385 -7.94 9.32 8.80
N ILE A 386 -7.44 9.45 10.02
CA ILE A 386 -6.50 10.51 10.39
C ILE A 386 -5.06 10.01 10.23
N GLN A 387 -4.25 10.73 9.45
CA GLN A 387 -2.81 10.46 9.36
C GLN A 387 -2.12 10.99 10.63
N VAL A 388 -1.33 10.13 11.29
CA VAL A 388 -0.66 10.46 12.56
C VAL A 388 0.85 10.61 12.39
N GLY A 389 1.47 11.56 13.10
CA GLY A 389 2.92 11.76 13.10
C GLY A 389 3.42 12.68 11.98
N ASN A 390 4.54 12.29 11.34
CA ASN A 390 5.23 13.12 10.35
C ASN A 390 5.54 12.40 9.04
N HIS A 391 5.77 13.22 8.02
CA HIS A 391 6.37 12.83 6.74
C HIS A 391 7.79 13.37 6.65
N TYR A 392 8.60 12.70 5.83
CA TYR A 392 9.77 13.34 5.26
C TYR A 392 9.39 14.07 3.98
N VAL A 393 9.86 15.31 3.84
CA VAL A 393 9.72 16.10 2.61
C VAL A 393 11.07 16.12 1.91
N MET A 394 11.12 15.53 0.73
CA MET A 394 12.34 15.42 -0.06
C MET A 394 12.18 16.18 -1.37
N LYS A 395 13.24 16.86 -1.78
CA LYS A 395 13.34 17.63 -3.01
C LYS A 395 14.18 16.88 -4.03
N SER A 396 13.64 16.74 -5.23
CA SER A 396 14.39 16.24 -6.39
C SER A 396 15.37 17.30 -6.87
N ASP A 397 16.50 16.88 -7.44
CA ASP A 397 17.53 17.81 -7.92
C ASP A 397 17.02 18.71 -9.05
N SER A 398 16.24 18.15 -9.97
CA SER A 398 15.63 18.91 -11.06
C SER A 398 14.35 18.27 -11.61
N TRP A 399 13.70 18.97 -12.52
CA TRP A 399 12.43 18.58 -13.14
C TRP A 399 12.46 17.23 -13.86
N GLY A 400 13.59 16.89 -14.49
CA GLY A 400 13.78 15.60 -15.18
C GLY A 400 13.78 14.40 -14.23
N TYR A 401 14.06 14.63 -12.95
CA TYR A 401 14.20 13.59 -11.92
C TYR A 401 13.06 13.62 -10.89
N ARG A 402 12.01 14.40 -11.15
CA ARG A 402 10.83 14.47 -10.28
C ARG A 402 10.03 13.17 -10.30
N LEU A 403 9.50 12.80 -9.13
CA LEU A 403 8.54 11.70 -8.97
C LEU A 403 7.14 12.07 -9.50
N ARG A 404 6.58 11.19 -10.33
CA ARG A 404 5.22 11.29 -10.89
C ARG A 404 4.30 10.23 -10.30
N GLY A 405 3.01 10.33 -10.60
CA GLY A 405 2.01 9.35 -10.19
C GLY A 405 2.43 7.92 -10.56
N GLY A 406 2.09 6.94 -9.71
CA GLY A 406 2.49 5.54 -9.90
C GLY A 406 3.84 5.15 -9.28
N ALA A 407 4.69 6.12 -8.92
CA ALA A 407 5.86 5.82 -8.10
C ALA A 407 5.48 5.46 -6.65
N SER A 408 4.25 5.77 -6.21
CA SER A 408 3.78 5.51 -4.85
C SER A 408 4.05 4.09 -4.37
N GLY A 409 4.47 3.95 -3.11
CA GLY A 409 4.89 2.70 -2.50
C GLY A 409 6.38 2.37 -2.67
N SER A 410 7.12 3.11 -3.48
CA SER A 410 8.57 2.94 -3.63
C SER A 410 9.33 3.30 -2.34
N MET A 411 10.46 2.64 -2.11
CA MET A 411 11.29 2.90 -0.93
C MET A 411 12.18 4.13 -1.11
N ILE A 412 12.45 4.81 0.00
CA ILE A 412 13.59 5.73 0.12
C ILE A 412 14.65 5.10 1.02
N VAL A 413 15.89 5.09 0.54
CA VAL A 413 17.04 4.55 1.25
C VAL A 413 18.16 5.58 1.35
N ASP A 414 18.93 5.52 2.43
CA ASP A 414 20.16 6.28 2.53
C ASP A 414 21.33 5.59 1.81
N LYS A 415 22.48 6.25 1.87
CA LYS A 415 23.72 5.86 1.20
C LYS A 415 24.29 4.50 1.67
N ASP A 416 23.83 4.04 2.83
CA ASP A 416 24.27 2.80 3.48
C ASP A 416 23.22 1.67 3.33
N GLY A 417 22.16 1.89 2.53
CA GLY A 417 21.12 0.90 2.28
C GLY A 417 20.09 0.77 3.39
N ASN A 418 19.99 1.77 4.27
CA ASN A 418 18.96 1.81 5.30
C ASN A 418 17.63 2.28 4.71
N VAL A 419 16.56 1.50 4.90
CA VAL A 419 15.21 1.87 4.47
C VAL A 419 14.57 2.79 5.50
N LEU A 420 14.25 4.01 5.08
CA LEU A 420 13.73 5.04 5.98
C LEU A 420 12.20 5.17 5.92
N GLY A 421 11.62 4.89 4.75
CA GLY A 421 10.22 5.17 4.46
C GLY A 421 9.81 4.71 3.07
N LEU A 422 8.59 5.07 2.69
CA LEU A 422 8.06 4.85 1.36
C LEU A 422 7.35 6.09 0.81
N LEU A 423 7.30 6.20 -0.52
CA LEU A 423 6.68 7.33 -1.20
C LEU A 423 5.16 7.24 -1.08
N GLU A 424 4.56 8.28 -0.52
CA GLU A 424 3.10 8.44 -0.46
C GLU A 424 2.61 9.26 -1.65
N GLY A 425 3.31 10.36 -1.98
CA GLY A 425 2.97 11.18 -3.13
C GLY A 425 4.02 12.22 -3.47
N SER A 426 3.88 12.83 -4.65
CA SER A 426 4.63 14.03 -5.02
C SER A 426 3.82 15.30 -4.74
N GLY A 427 4.52 16.43 -4.61
CA GLY A 427 3.89 17.74 -4.44
C GLY A 427 3.02 18.13 -5.63
N GLN A 428 2.42 19.32 -5.58
CA GLN A 428 1.52 19.77 -6.64
C GLN A 428 2.20 19.78 -8.02
N LEU A 429 1.42 19.79 -9.09
CA LEU A 429 1.93 20.12 -10.44
C LEU A 429 2.66 21.46 -10.34
N GLY A 430 3.99 21.48 -10.52
CA GLY A 430 4.79 22.67 -10.16
C GLY A 430 5.94 22.41 -9.16
N ASP A 431 5.83 21.38 -8.33
CA ASP A 431 6.77 21.16 -7.21
C ASP A 431 7.81 20.06 -7.47
N LEU A 432 9.05 20.26 -7.02
CA LEU A 432 10.08 19.19 -6.96
C LEU A 432 9.97 18.33 -5.69
N GLN A 433 8.96 18.58 -4.87
CA GLN A 433 8.78 17.97 -3.57
C GLN A 433 8.13 16.59 -3.67
N SER A 434 8.46 15.75 -2.70
CA SER A 434 7.91 14.42 -2.51
C SER A 434 7.76 14.15 -1.02
N PHE A 435 6.73 13.39 -0.67
CA PHE A 435 6.35 13.11 0.70
C PHE A 435 6.46 11.63 0.98
N TRP A 436 7.17 11.31 2.05
CA TRP A 436 7.55 9.95 2.38
C TRP A 436 7.02 9.62 3.76
N THR A 437 6.26 8.53 3.85
CA THR A 437 5.81 8.00 5.14
C THR A 437 6.98 7.21 5.75
N PRO A 438 7.51 7.63 6.92
CA PRO A 438 8.56 6.88 7.61
C PRO A 438 8.06 5.51 8.03
N LEU A 439 8.90 4.47 7.93
CA LEU A 439 8.54 3.13 8.44
C LEU A 439 8.51 3.07 9.97
N ARG A 440 9.25 3.98 10.60
CA ARG A 440 9.36 4.11 12.05
C ARG A 440 9.62 5.55 12.44
N GLN A 441 9.32 5.86 13.69
CA GLN A 441 9.45 7.19 14.25
C GLN A 441 9.64 7.11 15.76
N SER A 442 10.58 7.89 16.28
CA SER A 442 10.73 8.12 17.71
C SER A 442 9.59 8.99 18.25
N LYS A 443 9.30 8.87 19.54
CA LYS A 443 8.37 9.79 20.21
C LYS A 443 8.91 11.22 20.07
N ILE A 444 8.05 12.14 19.68
CA ILE A 444 8.32 13.58 19.68
C ILE A 444 7.27 14.21 20.60
N GLU A 445 7.67 14.50 21.84
CA GLU A 445 6.83 15.11 22.86
C GLU A 445 7.01 16.63 22.93
N GLY A 446 5.95 17.31 23.37
CA GLY A 446 6.02 18.67 23.88
C GLY A 446 6.27 19.75 22.81
N ARG A 447 6.37 20.99 23.28
CA ARG A 447 6.73 22.15 22.45
C ARG A 447 8.21 22.16 22.05
N GLU A 448 9.00 21.14 22.39
CA GLU A 448 10.45 21.10 22.14
C GLU A 448 10.78 21.08 20.63
N ARG A 449 9.91 20.48 19.81
CA ARG A 449 9.95 20.57 18.34
C ARG A 449 8.77 21.39 17.77
N GLY A 450 8.33 22.41 18.51
CA GLY A 450 7.30 23.37 18.10
C GLY A 450 5.96 22.74 17.70
N ASP A 451 5.63 22.80 16.42
CA ASP A 451 4.36 22.32 15.83
C ASP A 451 4.38 20.81 15.52
N LEU A 452 5.53 20.14 15.70
CA LEU A 452 5.67 18.73 15.39
C LEU A 452 5.42 17.87 16.63
N ARG A 453 4.33 17.10 16.58
CA ARG A 453 4.06 16.01 17.53
C ARG A 453 3.99 14.70 16.77
N SER A 454 4.58 13.66 17.35
CA SER A 454 4.59 12.36 16.71
C SER A 454 4.63 11.25 17.75
N PRO A 455 3.70 10.28 17.73
CA PRO A 455 3.81 9.10 18.55
C PRO A 455 5.01 8.25 18.12
N LYS A 456 5.52 7.44 19.04
CA LYS A 456 6.48 6.40 18.68
C LYS A 456 5.74 5.30 17.92
N TYR A 457 6.29 4.87 16.78
CA TYR A 457 5.80 3.70 16.06
C TYR A 457 6.91 3.03 15.27
N ASP A 458 6.72 1.74 14.99
CA ASP A 458 7.50 0.98 14.01
C ASP A 458 6.57 -0.03 13.33
N PHE A 459 6.34 0.13 12.03
CA PHE A 459 5.42 -0.74 11.31
C PHE A 459 5.92 -2.18 11.18
N ILE A 460 7.24 -2.39 11.32
CA ILE A 460 7.87 -3.71 11.22
C ILE A 460 7.98 -4.35 12.59
N LEU A 461 8.64 -3.69 13.55
CA LEU A 461 8.96 -4.26 14.86
C LEU A 461 7.87 -4.08 15.91
N GLY A 462 7.00 -3.08 15.73
CA GLY A 462 6.14 -2.58 16.80
C GLY A 462 6.86 -1.61 17.73
N ALA A 463 6.07 -0.85 18.49
CA ALA A 463 6.55 0.08 19.50
C ALA A 463 5.60 0.06 20.71
N GLU A 464 6.08 0.59 21.84
CA GLU A 464 5.22 0.80 23.00
C GLU A 464 4.01 1.68 22.65
N GLY A 465 2.81 1.26 23.06
CA GLY A 465 1.55 1.93 22.72
C GLY A 465 0.98 1.57 21.34
N GLN A 466 1.70 0.76 20.54
CA GLN A 466 1.23 0.20 19.28
C GLN A 466 0.41 -1.07 19.54
N LYS A 467 -0.71 -1.23 18.82
CA LYS A 467 -1.65 -2.36 18.97
C LYS A 467 -1.34 -3.53 18.05
N ASN A 468 -0.68 -3.27 16.93
CA ASN A 468 -0.28 -4.29 15.96
C ASN A 468 0.96 -3.85 15.16
N SER A 469 1.74 -4.80 14.66
CA SER A 469 2.87 -4.60 13.74
C SER A 469 3.03 -5.80 12.81
N TYR A 470 3.90 -5.69 11.80
CA TYR A 470 4.23 -6.84 10.95
C TYR A 470 4.79 -8.02 11.76
N LYS A 471 5.75 -7.76 12.66
CA LYS A 471 6.36 -8.77 13.54
C LYS A 471 5.31 -9.48 14.39
N GLU A 472 4.42 -8.72 15.03
CA GLU A 472 3.35 -9.29 15.85
C GLU A 472 2.39 -10.15 15.02
N GLN A 473 2.12 -9.78 13.76
CA GLN A 473 1.32 -10.61 12.85
C GLN A 473 2.05 -11.91 12.48
N VAL A 474 3.35 -11.84 12.15
CA VAL A 474 4.18 -13.03 11.89
C VAL A 474 4.19 -13.98 13.09
N GLU A 475 4.32 -13.44 14.31
CA GLU A 475 4.34 -14.22 15.54
C GLU A 475 2.96 -14.81 15.87
N LYS A 476 1.89 -14.00 15.79
CA LYS A 476 0.50 -14.42 16.03
C LYS A 476 0.06 -15.57 15.13
N TYR A 477 0.42 -15.52 13.85
CA TYR A 477 0.09 -16.57 12.87
C TYR A 477 1.20 -17.60 12.67
N ASN A 478 2.21 -17.59 13.55
CA ASN A 478 3.35 -18.51 13.56
C ASN A 478 4.02 -18.72 12.18
N LYS A 479 4.22 -17.63 11.44
CA LYS A 479 4.88 -17.68 10.14
C LYS A 479 6.38 -17.90 10.30
N ASN A 480 6.97 -18.75 9.46
CA ASN A 480 8.40 -19.07 9.47
C ASN A 480 9.14 -18.23 8.43
N THR A 481 9.30 -16.93 8.70
CA THR A 481 9.77 -15.98 7.70
C THR A 481 11.28 -15.72 7.74
N TRP A 482 11.83 -15.16 6.67
CA TRP A 482 13.23 -14.78 6.55
C TRP A 482 13.62 -13.70 7.58
N LEU A 483 12.82 -12.65 7.79
CA LEU A 483 13.11 -11.63 8.82
C LEU A 483 13.06 -12.22 10.24
N ARG A 484 12.08 -13.11 10.52
CA ARG A 484 12.01 -13.81 11.82
C ARG A 484 13.27 -14.65 12.06
N LYS A 485 13.75 -15.36 11.04
CA LYS A 485 14.95 -16.21 11.13
C LYS A 485 16.24 -15.41 11.21
N ARG A 486 16.24 -14.18 10.73
CA ARG A 486 17.32 -13.20 10.95
C ARG A 486 17.32 -12.61 12.36
N GLY A 487 16.33 -12.93 13.19
CA GLY A 487 16.21 -12.39 14.54
C GLY A 487 15.74 -10.94 14.56
N TRP A 488 14.98 -10.50 13.54
CA TRP A 488 14.46 -9.14 13.44
C TRP A 488 15.57 -8.06 13.46
N ALA A 489 16.70 -8.37 12.83
CA ALA A 489 17.87 -7.51 12.76
C ALA A 489 18.54 -7.58 11.38
N HIS A 490 19.29 -6.53 11.04
CA HIS A 490 20.16 -6.52 9.88
C HIS A 490 21.48 -7.24 10.22
N LYS A 491 22.03 -7.96 9.25
CA LYS A 491 23.27 -8.74 9.41
C LYS A 491 24.45 -7.87 8.98
N THR A 492 25.32 -7.53 9.92
CA THR A 492 26.54 -6.72 9.70
C THR A 492 27.76 -7.57 9.41
#